data_AF-A0A930SWL6-F1
#
_entry.id   AF-A0A930SWL6-F1
#
_cell.length_a   1.000
_cell.length_b   1.000
_cell.length_c   1.000
_cell.angle_alpha   90.00
_cell.angle_beta   90.00
_cell.angle_gamma   90.00
#
_symmetry.space_group_name_H-M   'P 1'
#
loop_
_entity.id
_entity.type
_entity.pdbx_description
1 polymer ?
#
loop_
_entity_poly.entity_id
_entity_poly.type
_entity_poly.pdbx_seq_one_letter_code
_entity_poly.pdbx_strand_id
1 'polypeptide(L)'
;MQALRELAQQKLSVPEAEAALPELQSDSAKALLALMQQPEPEAVPALLQRLPADVQADLQALDLKQQNLNPLRARVHLIHGQHDPLIPASQSVSLAAALPGAHSLTLADGLEHVSFSCSFGISRGA
;
A
#
# COMPACT_ATOMS: atom_id res chain seq x y z
N MET A 1 8.12 -12.80 -16.28
CA MET A 1 6.95 -11.98 -15.89
C MET A 1 5.63 -12.73 -15.93
N GLN A 2 5.36 -13.60 -16.91
CA GLN A 2 4.07 -14.29 -17.01
C GLN A 2 3.72 -15.16 -15.79
N ALA A 3 4.64 -16.01 -15.35
CA ALA A 3 4.46 -16.83 -14.13
C ALA A 3 4.10 -16.00 -12.88
N LEU A 4 4.78 -14.86 -12.65
CA LEU A 4 4.51 -14.00 -11.50
C LEU A 4 3.13 -13.34 -11.57
N ARG A 5 2.67 -12.96 -12.78
CA ARG A 5 1.33 -12.42 -12.98
C ARG A 5 0.26 -13.48 -12.77
N GLU A 6 0.48 -14.71 -13.23
CA GLU A 6 -0.43 -15.84 -13.03
C GLU A 6 -0.54 -16.18 -11.54
N LEU A 7 0.59 -16.20 -10.81
CA LEU A 7 0.61 -16.36 -9.36
C LEU A 7 -0.15 -15.24 -8.63
N ALA A 8 0.07 -13.99 -9.02
CA ALA A 8 -0.63 -12.84 -8.44
C ALA A 8 -2.14 -12.91 -8.72
N GLN A 9 -2.55 -13.24 -9.94
CA GLN A 9 -3.96 -13.43 -10.29
C GLN A 9 -4.59 -14.58 -9.50
N GLN A 10 -3.88 -15.70 -9.35
CA GLN A 10 -4.35 -16.83 -8.55
C GLN A 10 -4.55 -16.44 -7.08
N LYS A 11 -3.59 -15.73 -6.48
CA LYS A 11 -3.69 -15.23 -5.10
C LYS A 11 -4.79 -14.19 -4.90
N LEU A 12 -5.01 -13.30 -5.87
CA LEU A 12 -6.12 -12.35 -5.84
C LEU A 12 -7.49 -13.03 -5.96
N SER A 13 -7.57 -14.10 -6.73
CA SER A 13 -8.80 -14.88 -6.95
C SER A 13 -9.11 -15.79 -5.76
N VAL A 14 -8.08 -16.37 -5.14
CA VAL A 14 -8.17 -17.28 -4.00
C VAL A 14 -7.06 -16.90 -3.01
N PRO A 15 -7.36 -16.04 -2.01
CA PRO A 15 -6.36 -15.54 -1.06
C PRO A 15 -5.59 -16.64 -0.33
N GLU A 16 -6.31 -17.70 0.03
CA GLU A 16 -5.83 -18.88 0.75
C GLU A 16 -4.98 -19.83 -0.13
N ALA A 17 -5.00 -19.71 -1.46
CA ALA A 17 -4.36 -20.68 -2.34
C ALA A 17 -2.83 -20.65 -2.14
N GLU A 18 -2.23 -21.76 -1.74
CA GLU A 18 -0.80 -21.84 -1.53
C GLU A 18 -0.05 -21.61 -2.86
N ALA A 19 0.85 -20.63 -2.87
CA ALA A 19 1.62 -20.28 -4.06
C ALA A 19 2.62 -21.41 -4.37
N ALA A 20 2.60 -21.94 -5.59
CA ALA A 20 3.56 -22.97 -5.99
C ALA A 20 4.99 -22.39 -5.99
N LEU A 21 5.80 -22.82 -5.02
CA LEU A 21 7.19 -22.42 -4.79
C LEU A 21 8.17 -22.56 -5.98
N PRO A 22 8.02 -23.47 -6.97
CA PRO A 22 9.00 -23.64 -8.05
C PRO A 22 9.19 -22.39 -8.93
N GLU A 23 8.18 -21.54 -9.05
CA GLU A 23 8.22 -20.31 -9.87
C GLU A 23 8.96 -19.14 -9.18
N LEU A 24 9.25 -19.26 -7.88
CA LEU A 24 9.98 -18.25 -7.11
C LEU A 24 11.50 -18.22 -7.40
N GLN A 25 11.99 -19.06 -8.31
CA GLN A 25 13.41 -19.10 -8.66
C GLN A 25 13.83 -18.03 -9.68
N SER A 26 12.88 -17.36 -10.34
CA SER A 26 13.20 -16.27 -11.26
C SER A 26 13.81 -15.07 -10.52
N ASP A 27 14.69 -14.32 -11.19
CA ASP A 27 15.32 -13.14 -10.58
C ASP A 27 14.28 -12.08 -10.17
N SER A 28 13.20 -11.96 -10.94
CA SER A 28 12.05 -11.11 -10.61
C SER A 28 11.35 -11.55 -9.32
N ALA A 29 11.14 -12.85 -9.12
CA ALA A 29 10.53 -13.38 -7.91
C ALA A 29 11.45 -13.23 -6.70
N LYS A 30 12.77 -13.45 -6.87
CA LYS A 30 13.77 -13.20 -5.83
C LYS A 30 13.84 -11.73 -5.43
N ALA A 31 13.76 -10.81 -6.39
CA ALA A 31 13.75 -9.38 -6.12
C ALA A 31 12.50 -8.97 -5.32
N LEU A 32 11.32 -9.49 -5.69
CA LEU A 32 10.08 -9.22 -4.97
C LEU A 32 10.11 -9.82 -3.55
N LEU A 33 10.58 -11.06 -3.41
CA LEU A 33 10.71 -11.72 -2.10
C LEU A 33 11.69 -10.96 -1.19
N ALA A 34 12.81 -10.50 -1.73
CA ALA A 34 13.77 -9.68 -0.99
C ALA A 34 13.17 -8.36 -0.50
N LEU A 35 12.27 -7.74 -1.27
CA LEU A 35 11.53 -6.56 -0.84
C LEU A 35 10.51 -6.88 0.26
N MET A 36 9.73 -7.95 0.11
CA MET A 36 8.70 -8.35 1.08
C MET A 36 9.28 -8.78 2.43
N GLN A 37 10.50 -9.31 2.44
CA GLN A 37 11.18 -9.80 3.64
C GLN A 37 12.13 -8.76 4.25
N GLN A 38 12.16 -7.52 3.75
CA GLN A 38 13.06 -6.48 4.25
C GLN A 38 12.48 -5.80 5.50
N PRO A 39 13.06 -6.00 6.71
CA PRO A 39 12.64 -5.28 7.90
C PRO A 39 13.12 -3.83 7.94
N GLU A 40 14.25 -3.49 7.28
CA GLU A 40 14.89 -2.18 7.41
C GLU A 40 14.35 -1.18 6.37
N PRO A 41 13.62 -0.12 6.78
CA PRO A 41 13.00 0.84 5.86
C PRO A 41 14.01 1.56 4.96
N GLU A 42 15.18 1.91 5.48
CA GLU A 42 16.28 2.55 4.74
C GLU A 42 16.80 1.72 3.55
N ALA A 43 16.63 0.40 3.54
CA ALA A 43 17.06 -0.46 2.44
C ALA A 43 16.01 -0.58 1.33
N VAL A 44 14.75 -0.21 1.60
CA VAL A 44 13.63 -0.33 0.66
C VAL A 44 13.85 0.44 -0.65
N PRO A 45 14.35 1.70 -0.68
CA PRO A 45 14.55 2.43 -1.93
C PRO A 45 15.47 1.70 -2.93
N ALA A 46 16.55 1.08 -2.43
CA ALA A 46 17.48 0.33 -3.28
C ALA A 46 16.84 -0.98 -3.80
N LEU A 47 15.98 -1.62 -3.01
CA LEU A 47 15.25 -2.83 -3.42
C LEU A 47 14.16 -2.53 -4.46
N LEU A 48 13.46 -1.40 -4.33
CA LEU A 48 12.48 -0.94 -5.31
C LEU A 48 13.12 -0.76 -6.70
N GLN A 49 14.34 -0.23 -6.77
CA GLN A 49 15.08 -0.06 -8.03
C GLN A 49 15.49 -1.38 -8.70
N ARG A 50 15.51 -2.49 -7.94
CA ARG A 50 15.85 -3.83 -8.43
C ARG A 50 14.64 -4.61 -8.94
N LEU A 51 13.43 -4.08 -8.76
CA LEU A 51 12.22 -4.72 -9.26
C LEU A 51 12.16 -4.68 -10.79
N PRO A 52 11.42 -5.60 -11.43
CA PRO A 52 11.09 -5.47 -12.85
C PRO A 52 10.43 -4.12 -13.17
N ALA A 53 10.72 -3.57 -14.35
CA ALA A 53 10.28 -2.22 -14.72
C ALA A 53 8.75 -2.04 -14.71
N ASP A 54 7.99 -3.07 -15.07
CA ASP A 54 6.52 -3.05 -15.02
C ASP A 54 6.01 -3.00 -13.57
N VAL A 55 6.63 -3.73 -12.66
CA VAL A 55 6.28 -3.66 -11.22
C VAL A 55 6.64 -2.28 -10.65
N GLN A 56 7.78 -1.71 -11.04
CA GLN A 56 8.12 -0.33 -10.64
C GLN A 56 7.07 0.67 -11.11
N ALA A 57 6.59 0.54 -12.36
CA ALA A 57 5.56 1.40 -12.92
C ALA A 57 4.21 1.23 -12.19
N ASP A 58 3.82 -0.02 -11.88
CA ASP A 58 2.60 -0.30 -11.13
C ASP A 58 2.66 0.32 -9.72
N LEU A 59 3.80 0.20 -9.02
CA LEU A 59 4.00 0.82 -7.71
C LEU A 59 3.98 2.35 -7.77
N GLN A 60 4.56 2.96 -8.80
CA GLN A 60 4.51 4.41 -9.01
C GLN A 60 3.08 4.90 -9.26
N ALA A 61 2.26 4.13 -9.96
CA ALA A 61 0.86 4.48 -10.21
C ALA A 61 0.02 4.54 -8.92
N LEU A 62 0.42 3.82 -7.86
CA LEU A 62 -0.21 3.83 -6.56
C LEU A 62 0.17 5.05 -5.69
N ASP A 63 1.21 5.81 -6.07
CA ASP A 63 1.65 6.99 -5.32
C ASP A 63 0.69 8.17 -5.56
N LEU A 64 -0.22 8.39 -4.62
CA LEU A 64 -1.20 9.47 -4.68
C LEU A 64 -0.59 10.87 -4.74
N LYS A 65 0.67 11.05 -4.29
CA LYS A 65 1.36 12.35 -4.43
C LYS A 65 1.65 12.71 -5.87
N GLN A 66 1.84 11.71 -6.72
CA GLN A 66 2.18 11.91 -8.13
C GLN A 66 0.94 12.17 -8.98
N GLN A 67 -0.25 12.02 -8.39
CA GLN A 67 -1.51 12.33 -9.04
C GLN A 67 -1.74 13.85 -9.09
N ASN A 68 -2.36 14.33 -10.17
CA ASN A 68 -2.71 15.75 -10.29
C ASN A 68 -3.90 16.09 -9.38
N LEU A 69 -3.60 16.59 -8.17
CA LEU A 69 -4.61 16.97 -7.18
C LEU A 69 -5.16 18.40 -7.37
N ASN A 70 -4.68 19.17 -8.36
CA ASN A 70 -5.15 20.55 -8.64
C ASN A 70 -6.66 20.69 -8.91
N PRO A 71 -7.35 19.71 -9.50
CA PRO A 71 -8.80 19.79 -9.67
C PRO A 71 -9.60 19.67 -8.35
N LEU A 72 -8.98 19.23 -7.25
CA LEU A 72 -9.66 19.03 -5.98
C LEU A 72 -10.05 20.38 -5.36
N ARG A 73 -11.35 20.70 -5.37
CA ARG A 73 -11.91 21.95 -4.82
C ARG A 73 -12.47 21.82 -3.40
N ALA A 74 -12.57 20.59 -2.88
CA ALA A 74 -13.12 20.33 -1.56
C ALA A 74 -12.10 20.59 -0.45
N ARG A 75 -12.60 20.86 0.75
CA ARG A 75 -11.77 20.80 1.97
C ARG A 75 -11.48 19.33 2.28
N VAL A 76 -10.21 19.00 2.46
CA VAL A 76 -9.78 17.62 2.73
C VAL A 76 -9.48 17.45 4.22
N HIS A 77 -10.04 16.41 4.83
CA HIS A 77 -9.72 16.01 6.18
C HIS A 77 -9.02 14.66 6.13
N LEU A 78 -7.72 14.65 6.46
CA LEU A 78 -6.91 13.44 6.56
C LEU A 78 -6.92 12.99 8.02
N ILE A 79 -7.39 11.78 8.27
CA ILE A 79 -7.39 11.16 9.60
C ILE A 79 -6.62 9.85 9.47
N HIS A 80 -5.53 9.70 10.22
CA HIS A 80 -4.64 8.54 10.11
C HIS A 80 -4.22 8.03 11.49
N GLY A 81 -4.05 6.73 11.62
CA GLY A 81 -3.51 6.09 12.83
C GLY A 81 -2.04 6.42 13.08
N GLN A 82 -1.70 7.03 14.21
CA GLN A 82 -0.29 7.35 14.52
C GLN A 82 0.62 6.11 14.44
N HIS A 83 0.08 4.96 14.84
CA HIS A 83 0.80 3.69 14.94
C HIS A 83 0.25 2.62 13.98
N ASP A 84 -0.34 3.01 12.84
CA ASP A 84 -0.83 2.05 11.84
C ASP A 84 0.34 1.12 11.40
N PRO A 85 0.24 -0.20 11.66
CA PRO A 85 1.33 -1.13 11.41
C PRO A 85 1.47 -1.51 9.94
N LEU A 86 0.49 -1.18 9.09
CA LEU A 86 0.46 -1.53 7.69
C LEU A 86 0.78 -0.34 6.78
N ILE A 87 0.17 0.82 7.03
CA ILE A 87 0.39 2.04 6.25
C ILE A 87 0.95 3.12 7.17
N PRO A 88 2.26 3.40 7.12
CA PRO A 88 2.87 4.41 7.98
C PRO A 88 2.20 5.78 7.85
N ALA A 89 2.00 6.47 8.98
CA ALA A 89 1.44 7.83 9.02
C ALA A 89 2.24 8.84 8.16
N SER A 90 3.52 8.54 7.89
CA SER A 90 4.35 9.30 6.97
C SER A 90 3.75 9.43 5.57
N GLN A 91 2.90 8.50 5.12
CA GLN A 91 2.16 8.55 3.86
C GLN A 91 1.05 9.62 3.86
N SER A 92 0.34 9.80 4.97
CA SER A 92 -0.66 10.86 5.11
C SER A 92 -0.04 12.24 5.27
N VAL A 93 1.08 12.36 5.99
CA VAL A 93 1.87 13.61 6.07
C VAL A 93 2.30 14.06 4.67
N SER A 94 2.85 13.09 3.96
CA SER A 94 3.24 13.13 2.57
C SER A 94 2.14 13.58 1.61
N LEU A 95 0.93 13.04 1.72
CA LEU A 95 -0.23 13.44 0.94
C LEU A 95 -0.69 14.85 1.30
N ALA A 96 -0.72 15.20 2.60
CA ALA A 96 -1.08 16.54 3.07
C ALA A 96 -0.20 17.62 2.42
N ALA A 97 1.11 17.38 2.32
CA ALA A 97 2.05 18.28 1.68
C ALA A 97 1.81 18.47 0.17
N ALA A 98 1.18 17.49 -0.49
CA ALA A 98 0.86 17.54 -1.92
C ALA A 98 -0.52 18.18 -2.22
N LEU A 99 -1.35 18.44 -1.20
CA LEU A 99 -2.70 19.00 -1.40
C LEU A 99 -2.65 20.51 -1.70
N PRO A 100 -3.25 20.97 -2.81
CA PRO A 100 -3.22 22.39 -3.19
C PRO A 100 -4.27 23.26 -2.47
N GLY A 101 -5.23 22.63 -1.79
CA GLY A 101 -6.37 23.28 -1.15
C GLY A 101 -6.36 23.21 0.37
N ALA A 102 -7.40 23.79 0.99
CA ALA A 102 -7.58 23.75 2.43
C ALA A 102 -7.66 22.30 2.92
N HIS A 103 -6.77 21.94 3.85
CA HIS A 103 -6.71 20.60 4.40
C HIS A 103 -6.40 20.61 5.90
N SER A 104 -6.71 19.52 6.58
CA SER A 104 -6.26 19.25 7.95
C SER A 104 -5.77 17.81 8.05
N LEU A 105 -4.70 17.58 8.82
CA LEU A 105 -4.22 16.25 9.17
C LEU A 105 -4.41 16.02 10.67
N THR A 106 -5.07 14.93 11.03
CA THR A 106 -5.22 14.45 12.40
C THR A 106 -4.58 13.08 12.49
N LEU A 107 -3.50 12.97 13.26
CA LEU A 107 -2.93 11.69 13.67
C LEU A 107 -3.60 11.27 14.98
N ALA A 108 -4.37 10.20 14.94
CA ALA A 108 -5.10 9.71 16.10
C ALA A 108 -4.42 8.49 16.70
N ASP A 109 -4.39 8.43 18.02
CA ASP A 109 -4.05 7.23 18.76
C ASP A 109 -5.23 6.24 18.75
N GLY A 110 -4.95 4.95 18.61
CA GLY A 110 -5.97 3.88 18.63
C GLY A 110 -6.78 3.70 17.34
N LEU A 111 -6.50 4.47 16.28
CA LEU A 111 -6.89 4.09 14.91
C LEU A 111 -5.81 3.14 14.37
N GLU A 112 -6.05 1.84 14.46
CA GLU A 112 -5.23 0.83 13.77
C GLU A 112 -5.89 0.47 12.44
N HIS A 113 -5.10 -0.08 11.51
CA HIS A 113 -5.64 -0.54 10.23
C HIS A 113 -6.78 -1.52 10.49
N VAL A 114 -8.00 -1.16 10.12
CA VAL A 114 -9.18 -1.99 10.39
C VAL A 114 -8.94 -3.32 9.70
N SER A 115 -8.73 -4.38 10.47
CA SER A 115 -8.68 -5.74 9.95
C SER A 115 -9.91 -5.95 9.07
N PHE A 116 -9.72 -6.47 7.85
CA PHE A 116 -10.83 -6.97 7.04
C PHE A 116 -11.40 -8.24 7.68
N SER A 117 -12.06 -8.12 8.84
CA SER A 117 -13.04 -9.09 9.30
C SER A 117 -14.42 -8.54 8.94
N CYS A 118 -15.02 -9.15 7.93
CA CYS A 118 -16.36 -8.82 7.46
C CYS A 118 -17.38 -9.12 8.58
N SER A 119 -17.73 -8.12 9.38
CA SER A 119 -18.99 -8.02 10.15
C SER A 119 -19.01 -6.69 10.90
N PHE A 120 -19.44 -5.61 10.23
CA PHE A 120 -19.84 -4.39 10.93
C PHE A 120 -21.38 -4.25 10.83
N GLY A 121 -22.07 -4.73 11.87
CA GLY A 121 -23.47 -4.41 12.11
C GLY A 121 -23.54 -3.07 12.85
N ILE A 122 -24.08 -2.04 12.21
CA ILE A 122 -24.39 -0.78 12.89
C ILE A 122 -25.70 -0.97 13.66
N SER A 123 -25.59 -1.17 14.98
CA SER A 123 -26.71 -0.99 15.90
C SER A 123 -26.95 0.50 16.09
N ARG A 124 -28.04 1.03 15.53
CA ARG A 124 -28.56 2.34 15.94
C ARG A 124 -29.26 2.19 17.28
N GLY A 125 -28.73 2.84 18.31
CA GLY A 125 -29.43 3.06 19.57
C GLY A 125 -30.68 3.92 19.35
N ALA A 126 -31.75 3.56 20.05
CA ALA A 126 -33.04 4.23 20.07
C ALA A 126 -32.97 5.63 20.72
#